data_AF-A0A519T0T9-F1
#
_entry.id   AF-A0A519T0T9-F1
#
_cell.length_a   1.000
_cell.length_b   1.000
_cell.length_c   1.000
_cell.angle_alpha   90.00
_cell.angle_beta   90.00
_cell.angle_gamma   90.00
#
_symmetry.space_group_name_H-M   'P 1'
#
loop_
_entity.id
_entity.type
_entity.pdbx_description
1 polymer ?
#
loop_
_entity_poly.entity_id
_entity_poly.type
_entity_poly.pdbx_seq_one_letter_code
_entity_poly.pdbx_strand_id
1 'polypeptide(L)' 'MRARPTSQFVIGSFVRLIAHGQVHRVIWRGKQTMPKHSDWPGEINVYRLDNDYWDCYYEYQLYPAQPWDNSTLNNQPSS' A
#
# COMPACT_ATOMS: atom_id res chain seq x y z
N MET A 1 -15.30 15.80 -9.32
CA MET A 1 -14.12 14.95 -9.56
C MET A 1 -13.79 14.23 -8.26
N ARG A 2 -13.79 12.90 -8.26
CA ARG A 2 -13.46 12.11 -7.06
C ARG A 2 -11.95 12.20 -6.86
N ALA A 3 -11.51 12.83 -5.77
CA ALA A 3 -10.09 13.00 -5.48
C ALA A 3 -9.40 11.64 -5.57
N ARG A 4 -8.42 11.51 -6.47
CA ARG A 4 -7.60 10.30 -6.52
C ARG A 4 -6.97 10.14 -5.13
N PRO A 5 -6.98 8.94 -4.55
CA PRO A 5 -6.16 8.71 -3.38
C PRO A 5 -4.73 9.08 -3.77
N THR A 6 -4.14 10.01 -3.03
CA THR A 6 -2.73 10.41 -3.18
C THR A 6 -1.76 9.26 -2.89
N SER A 7 -2.29 8.22 -2.25
CA SER A 7 -1.60 7.04 -1.76
C SER A 7 -1.86 5.85 -2.68
N GLN A 8 -0.80 5.08 -2.99
CA GLN A 8 -0.95 3.82 -3.73
C GLN A 8 -1.74 2.77 -2.94
N PHE A 9 -1.68 2.81 -1.61
CA PHE A 9 -2.31 1.83 -0.72
C PHE A 9 -3.38 2.49 0.17
N VAL A 10 -4.39 1.72 0.54
CA VAL A 10 -5.48 2.15 1.44
C VAL A 10 -5.78 1.05 2.45
N ILE A 11 -6.62 1.35 3.45
CA ILE A 11 -7.09 0.34 4.40
C ILE A 11 -7.77 -0.79 3.63
N GLY A 12 -7.39 -2.03 3.93
CA GLY A 12 -7.84 -3.24 3.23
C GLY A 12 -6.96 -3.67 2.05
N SER A 13 -5.99 -2.84 1.61
CA SER A 13 -5.01 -3.26 0.60
C SER A 13 -4.15 -4.42 1.12
N PHE A 14 -3.83 -5.36 0.23
CA PHE A 14 -2.86 -6.41 0.50
C PHE A 14 -1.48 -5.94 0.01
N VAL A 15 -0.47 -6.03 0.86
CA VAL A 15 0.90 -5.56 0.60
C VAL A 15 1.93 -6.57 1.10
N ARG A 16 3.17 -6.43 0.65
CA ARG A 16 4.33 -7.18 1.15
C ARG A 16 5.39 -6.20 1.62
N LEU A 17 6.15 -6.55 2.66
CA LEU A 17 7.30 -5.75 3.13
C LEU A 17 8.55 -5.95 2.27
N ILE A 18 8.64 -7.09 1.59
CA ILE A 18 9.71 -7.44 0.65
C ILE A 18 9.08 -8.10 -0.58
N ALA A 19 9.73 -8.00 -1.74
CA ALA A 19 9.17 -8.42 -3.04
C ALA A 19 8.63 -9.87 -3.08
N HIS A 20 9.17 -10.77 -2.27
CA HIS A 20 8.75 -12.18 -2.16
C HIS A 20 8.31 -12.59 -0.76
N GLY A 21 7.94 -11.62 0.08
CA GLY A 21 7.59 -11.85 1.48
C GLY A 21 6.16 -12.32 1.67
N GLN A 22 5.78 -12.53 2.94
CA GLN A 22 4.39 -12.78 3.30
C GLN A 22 3.50 -11.59 2.92
N VAL A 23 2.25 -11.91 2.61
CA VAL A 23 1.21 -10.93 2.31
C VAL A 23 0.55 -10.49 3.60
N HIS A 24 0.44 -9.19 3.79
CA HIS A 24 -0.22 -8.58 4.93
C HIS A 24 -1.31 -7.64 4.47
N ARG A 25 -2.36 -7.52 5.27
CA ARG A 25 -3.44 -6.56 5.02
C ARG A 25 -3.11 -5.25 5.74
N VAL A 26 -3.33 -4.13 5.06
CA VAL A 26 -3.26 -2.80 5.68
C VAL A 26 -4.48 -2.62 6.57
N ILE A 27 -4.27 -2.42 7.87
CA ILE A 27 -5.34 -2.21 8.86
C ILE A 27 -5.49 -0.75 9.26
N TRP A 28 -4.46 0.08 9.00
CA TRP A 28 -4.51 1.50 9.29
C TRP A 28 -3.60 2.29 8.35
N ARG A 29 -4.01 3.51 8.02
CA ARG A 29 -3.23 4.50 7.27
C ARG A 29 -3.29 5.83 8.00
N GLY A 30 -2.13 6.40 8.28
CA GLY A 30 -2.02 7.76 8.78
C GLY A 30 -1.01 8.59 8.02
N LYS A 31 -0.72 9.77 8.58
CA LYS A 31 0.30 10.68 8.10
C LYS A 31 1.25 10.99 9.22
N GLN A 32 2.53 11.05 8.91
CA GLN A 32 3.57 11.44 9.85
C GLN A 32 4.37 12.58 9.27
N THR A 33 4.60 13.63 10.07
CA THR A 33 5.55 14.69 9.72
C THR A 33 6.94 14.08 9.64
N MET A 34 7.62 14.29 8.52
CA MET A 34 8.97 13.76 8.35
C MET A 34 9.90 14.33 9.45
N PRO A 35 10.80 13.52 10.03
CA PRO A 35 11.74 14.03 11.01
C PRO A 35 12.59 15.17 10.45
N LYS A 36 12.94 16.14 11.30
CA LYS A 36 13.73 17.34 10.92
C LYS A 36 15.06 17.08 10.19
N HIS A 37 15.59 15.85 10.26
CA HIS A 37 16.84 15.44 9.64
C HIS A 37 16.65 14.81 8.24
N SER A 38 15.45 14.84 7.68
CA SER A 38 15.18 14.35 6.34
C SER A 38 14.92 15.51 5.38
N ASP A 39 15.52 15.48 4.19
CA ASP A 39 15.37 16.49 3.14
C ASP A 39 13.97 16.51 2.47
N TRP A 40 12.99 15.84 3.08
CA TRP A 40 11.62 15.77 2.62
C TRP A 40 10.73 16.74 3.40
N PRO A 41 10.46 17.94 2.86
CA PRO A 41 9.56 18.89 3.50
C PRO A 41 8.11 18.41 3.34
N GLY A 42 7.56 17.71 4.34
CA GLY A 42 6.14 17.35 4.32
C GLY A 42 5.69 16.28 5.29
N GLU A 43 4.39 15.98 5.21
CA GLU A 43 3.79 14.78 5.78
C GLU A 43 3.90 13.62 4.79
N ILE A 44 4.26 12.44 5.28
CA ILE A 44 4.29 11.23 4.48
C ILE A 44 3.28 10.21 4.99
N ASN A 45 2.75 9.41 4.07
CA ASN A 45 1.81 8.35 4.43
C ASN A 45 2.55 7.20 5.11
N VAL A 46 1.99 6.78 6.23
CA VAL A 46 2.45 5.62 7.00
C VAL A 46 1.32 4.60 7.10
N TYR A 47 1.69 3.34 7.07
CA TYR A 47 0.78 2.21 7.01
C TYR A 47 1.08 1.25 8.13
N ARG A 48 0.03 0.65 8.68
CA ARG A 48 0.16 -0.42 9.65
C ARG A 48 -0.45 -1.70 9.12
N LEU A 49 0.26 -2.80 9.33
CA LEU A 49 -0.07 -4.11 8.80
C LEU A 49 -0.70 -5.01 9.88
N ASP A 50 -1.45 -5.99 9.41
CA ASP A 50 -2.05 -7.08 10.20
C ASP A 50 -1.03 -8.23 10.36
N ASN A 51 0.11 -7.96 11.00
CA ASN A 51 1.23 -8.90 11.06
C ASN A 51 1.76 -9.16 12.48
N ASP A 52 0.92 -9.01 13.51
CA ASP A 52 1.25 -9.09 14.95
C ASP A 52 2.32 -8.09 15.45
N TYR A 53 3.05 -7.42 14.56
CA TYR A 53 4.00 -6.35 14.89
C TYR A 53 3.29 -4.99 15.03
N TRP A 54 3.81 -4.14 15.92
CA TRP A 54 3.26 -2.80 16.18
C TRP A 54 4.11 -1.69 15.55
N ASP A 55 4.51 -1.89 14.29
CA ASP A 55 5.31 -0.92 13.55
C ASP A 55 4.52 -0.22 12.44
N CYS A 56 4.92 1.01 12.13
CA CYS A 56 4.45 1.78 11.00
C CYS A 56 5.48 1.68 9.85
N TYR A 57 4.99 1.45 8.64
CA TYR A 57 5.79 1.35 7.43
C TYR A 57 5.49 2.51 6.49
N TYR A 58 6.53 3.08 5.89
CA TYR A 58 6.38 4.09 4.85
C TYR A 58 5.88 3.49 3.54
N GLU A 59 5.23 4.30 2.71
CA GLU A 59 4.68 3.86 1.43
C GLU A 59 5.71 3.16 0.54
N TYR A 60 6.94 3.67 0.48
CA TYR A 60 8.01 3.11 -0.34
C TYR A 60 8.58 1.78 0.19
N GLN A 61 8.29 1.42 1.45
CA GLN A 61 8.66 0.13 2.04
C GLN A 61 7.63 -0.96 1.71
N LEU A 62 6.49 -0.57 1.14
CA LEU A 62 5.42 -1.47 0.80
C LEU A 62 5.47 -1.81 -0.68
N TYR A 63 5.44 -3.11 -0.94
CA TYR A 63 5.21 -3.64 -2.28
C TYR A 63 3.74 -4.03 -2.41
N PRO A 64 3.12 -3.81 -3.57
CA PRO A 64 1.79 -4.34 -3.82
C PRO A 64 1.85 -5.87 -3.70
N ALA A 65 1.11 -6.44 -2.76
CA ALA A 65 0.77 -7.85 -2.88
C ALA A 65 -0.29 -7.88 -3.97
N GLN A 66 0.00 -8.55 -5.07
CA GLN A 66 -1.05 -8.84 -6.05
C GLN A 66 -2.17 -9.60 -5.33
N PRO A 67 -3.44 -9.18 -5.50
CA PRO A 67 -4.38 -10.18 -5.97
C PRO A 67 -5.31 -9.57 -7.02
N TRP A 68 -4.92 -9.61 -8.30
CA TRP A 68 -5.83 -9.74 -9.46
C TRP A 68 -5.06 -9.66 -10.78
N ASP A 69 -4.90 -10.81 -11.40
CA ASP A 69 -4.82 -10.94 -12.85
C ASP A 69 -6.23 -10.65 -13.40
N ASN A 70 -6.52 -9.43 -13.88
CA ASN A 70 -7.70 -9.22 -14.76
C ASN A 70 -7.39 -9.57 -16.21
N SER A 71 -6.19 -10.07 -16.54
CA SER A 71 -5.88 -10.48 -17.90
C SER A 71 -6.63 -11.76 -18.32
N THR A 72 -7.34 -12.42 -17.41
CA THR A 72 -8.27 -13.51 -17.75
C THR A 72 -9.74 -13.08 -17.87
N LEU A 73 -10.09 -11.81 -17.60
CA LEU A 73 -11.46 -11.30 -17.82
C LEU A 73 -11.73 -10.91 -19.29
N ASN A 74 -10.75 -11.09 -20.18
CA ASN A 74 -10.91 -10.99 -21.63
C ASN A 74 -11.05 -12.36 -22.33
N ASN A 75 -11.51 -13.39 -21.61
CA ASN A 75 -12.23 -14.50 -22.25
C ASN A 75 -13.62 -14.02 -22.69
N GLN A 76 -13.66 -13.19 -23.73
CA GLN A 76 -14.77 -13.09 -24.68
C GLN A 76 -14.31 -12.27 -25.89
N PRO A 77 -14.06 -12.90 -27.04
CA PRO A 77 -14.81 -12.59 -28.23
C PRO A 77 -16.09 -13.42 -28.19
N SER A 78 -17.19 -12.71 -27.95
CA SER A 78 -18.49 -13.11 -28.46
C SER A 78 -18.42 -13.22 -29.98
N SER A 79 -19.09 -14.25 -30.51
CA SER A 79 -19.38 -14.53 -31.94
C SER A 79 -18.30 -15.23 -32.75
#